data_AF-T1H1M1-F1
#
_entry.id   AF-T1H1M1-F1
#
_cell.length_a   1.000
_cell.length_b   1.000
_cell.length_c   1.000
_cell.angle_alpha   90.00
_cell.angle_beta   90.00
_cell.angle_gamma   90.00
#
_symmetry.space_group_name_H-M   'P 1'
#
loop_
_entity.id
_entity.type
_entity.pdbx_description
1 polymer ?
#
loop_
_entity_poly.entity_id
_entity_poly.type
_entity_poly.pdbx_seq_one_letter_code
_entity_poly.pdbx_strand_id
1 'polypeptide(L)'
;MNNEVLFTVSAGKSEYKIVSGSDFNIRFVPNRYQLLCQYAALNKTKTNLLRYLFPTDNRNFNNILQKGAIKLNNISIEKNPEQLQAILQICNDGWSNKCPYIILGPPGTGKTTTIVECIVQLVSNSENNRILVTAPSNSACDEITMRLRKILYKGYDQKPLLLRIYSQTYRD
;
A
#
# COMPACT_ATOMS: atom_id res chain seq x y z
N MET A 1 -5.30 -31.08 21.14
CA MET A 1 -5.47 -29.78 20.49
C MET A 1 -6.96 -29.61 20.26
N ASN A 2 -7.65 -28.83 21.09
CA ASN A 2 -9.07 -28.59 20.93
C ASN A 2 -9.27 -27.63 19.75
N ASN A 3 -9.85 -28.15 18.67
CA ASN A 3 -10.26 -27.35 17.51
C ASN A 3 -11.59 -26.64 17.84
N GLU A 4 -11.54 -25.71 18.78
CA GLU A 4 -12.67 -24.85 19.12
C GLU A 4 -12.72 -23.68 18.14
N VAL A 5 -13.83 -23.53 17.43
CA VAL A 5 -14.09 -22.40 16.54
C VAL A 5 -15.06 -21.46 17.24
N LEU A 6 -14.59 -20.25 17.56
CA LEU A 6 -15.39 -19.23 18.22
C LEU A 6 -16.18 -18.43 17.19
N PHE A 7 -17.51 -18.44 17.29
CA PHE A 7 -18.40 -17.60 16.47
C PHE A 7 -18.99 -16.49 17.34
N THR A 8 -18.89 -15.24 16.90
CA THR A 8 -19.62 -14.13 17.50
C THR A 8 -21.01 -14.07 16.89
N VAL A 9 -22.03 -14.37 17.68
CA VAL A 9 -23.44 -14.26 17.26
C VAL A 9 -23.87 -12.82 17.52
N SER A 10 -24.01 -12.00 16.47
CA SER A 10 -24.83 -10.79 16.55
C SER A 10 -26.29 -11.24 16.53
N ALA A 11 -26.87 -11.40 17.73
CA ALA A 11 -28.31 -11.48 17.84
C ALA A 11 -28.88 -10.18 17.24
N GLY A 12 -29.87 -10.29 16.35
CA GLY A 12 -30.71 -9.13 16.02
C GLY A 12 -31.39 -8.59 17.29
N LYS A 13 -32.39 -7.70 17.14
CA LYS A 13 -33.11 -7.05 18.26
C LYS A 13 -33.73 -7.97 19.34
N SER A 14 -33.62 -9.29 19.21
CA SER A 14 -34.12 -10.30 20.13
C SER A 14 -32.97 -11.09 20.76
N GLU A 15 -32.92 -11.13 22.09
CA GLU A 15 -31.98 -11.96 22.84
C GLU A 15 -32.27 -13.44 22.58
N TYR A 16 -31.27 -14.19 22.10
CA TYR A 16 -31.35 -15.65 21.95
C TYR A 16 -30.50 -16.31 23.03
N LYS A 17 -31.08 -17.25 23.78
CA LYS A 17 -30.36 -18.06 24.74
C LYS A 17 -29.67 -19.23 24.01
N ILE A 18 -28.35 -19.15 23.89
CA ILE A 18 -27.52 -20.22 23.31
C ILE A 18 -27.42 -21.34 24.35
N VAL A 19 -27.95 -22.52 24.06
CA VAL A 19 -27.90 -23.71 24.94
C VAL A 19 -26.85 -24.69 24.41
N SER A 20 -26.00 -25.20 25.30
CA SER A 20 -24.99 -26.21 24.96
C SER A 20 -25.65 -27.48 24.39
N GLY A 21 -25.11 -28.01 23.30
CA GLY A 21 -25.66 -29.17 22.58
C GLY A 21 -26.75 -28.84 21.55
N SER A 22 -27.03 -27.56 21.29
CA SER A 22 -27.96 -27.16 20.22
C SER A 22 -27.33 -27.26 18.84
N ASP A 23 -28.13 -27.62 17.84
CA ASP A 23 -27.74 -27.55 16.43
C ASP A 23 -27.84 -26.11 15.92
N PHE A 24 -26.83 -25.68 15.14
CA PHE A 24 -26.79 -24.35 14.54
C PHE A 24 -26.67 -24.44 13.02
N ASN A 25 -27.39 -23.56 12.33
CA ASN A 25 -27.21 -23.36 10.90
C ASN A 25 -26.20 -22.21 10.67
N ILE A 26 -25.02 -22.57 10.16
CA ILE A 26 -23.96 -21.60 9.86
C ILE A 26 -24.10 -21.18 8.41
N ARG A 27 -24.34 -19.88 8.19
CA ARG A 27 -24.38 -19.28 6.85
C ARG A 27 -23.25 -18.27 6.68
N PHE A 28 -22.40 -18.52 5.69
CA PHE A 28 -21.41 -17.53 5.25
C PHE A 28 -22.08 -16.55 4.28
N VAL A 29 -22.17 -15.28 4.69
CA VAL A 29 -22.69 -14.22 3.83
C VAL A 29 -21.51 -13.48 3.20
N PRO A 30 -21.47 -13.31 1.86
CA PRO A 30 -20.41 -12.55 1.21
C PRO A 30 -20.44 -11.10 1.67
N ASN A 31 -19.29 -10.59 2.09
CA ASN A 31 -19.16 -9.22 2.54
C ASN A 31 -19.20 -8.24 1.36
N ARG A 32 -20.24 -7.39 1.31
CA ARG A 32 -20.41 -6.37 0.26
C ARG A 32 -19.69 -5.05 0.54
N TYR A 33 -19.10 -4.87 1.71
CA TYR A 33 -18.48 -3.61 2.11
C TYR A 33 -17.38 -3.15 1.16
N GLN A 34 -16.52 -4.06 0.69
CA GLN A 34 -15.47 -3.73 -0.27
C GLN A 34 -16.06 -3.19 -1.59
N LEU A 35 -17.13 -3.83 -2.08
CA LEU A 35 -17.84 -3.37 -3.28
C LEU A 35 -18.49 -2.01 -3.08
N LEU A 36 -19.12 -1.78 -1.91
CA LEU A 36 -19.70 -0.48 -1.56
C LEU A 36 -18.64 0.62 -1.51
N CYS A 37 -17.47 0.33 -0.94
CA CYS A 37 -16.34 1.27 -0.93
C CYS A 37 -15.83 1.58 -2.33
N GLN A 38 -15.70 0.57 -3.20
CA GLN A 38 -15.31 0.76 -4.60
C GLN A 38 -16.34 1.62 -5.35
N TYR A 39 -17.63 1.34 -5.18
CA TYR A 39 -18.70 2.13 -5.78
C TYR A 39 -18.69 3.58 -5.27
N ALA A 40 -18.52 3.78 -3.96
CA ALA A 40 -18.38 5.11 -3.38
C ALA A 40 -17.14 5.87 -3.91
N ALA A 41 -16.03 5.16 -4.15
CA ALA A 41 -14.83 5.75 -4.74
C ALA A 41 -15.06 6.18 -6.20
N LEU A 42 -15.76 5.35 -6.99
CA LEU A 42 -16.14 5.71 -8.37
C LEU A 42 -17.01 6.97 -8.38
N ASN A 43 -18.02 7.05 -7.52
CA ASN A 43 -18.89 8.23 -7.42
C ASN A 43 -18.16 9.50 -6.97
N LYS A 44 -17.04 9.36 -6.26
CA LYS A 44 -16.19 10.48 -5.83
C LYS A 44 -15.06 10.81 -6.80
N THR A 45 -14.89 10.02 -7.86
CA THR A 45 -13.77 10.21 -8.81
C THR A 45 -13.99 11.49 -9.61
N LYS A 46 -13.01 12.39 -9.53
CA LYS A 46 -13.02 13.67 -10.24
C LYS A 46 -12.36 13.55 -11.62
N THR A 47 -12.70 14.46 -12.53
CA THR A 47 -12.18 14.49 -13.92
C THR A 47 -10.65 14.57 -13.99
N ASN A 48 -10.01 15.25 -13.04
CA ASN A 48 -8.55 15.35 -12.96
C ASN A 48 -7.85 14.00 -12.64
N LEU A 49 -8.55 13.04 -12.04
CA LEU A 49 -8.02 11.69 -11.81
C LEU A 49 -8.12 10.82 -13.08
N LEU A 50 -9.11 11.07 -13.92
CA LEU A 50 -9.33 10.29 -15.14
C LEU A 50 -8.12 10.36 -16.09
N ARG A 51 -7.37 11.45 -16.11
CA ARG A 51 -6.14 11.56 -16.92
C ARG A 51 -5.06 10.53 -16.56
N TYR A 52 -5.07 10.03 -15.33
CA TYR A 52 -4.14 9.00 -14.87
C TYR A 52 -4.69 7.58 -15.11
N LEU A 53 -6.02 7.41 -15.01
CA LEU A 53 -6.69 6.11 -15.22
C LEU A 53 -6.85 5.78 -16.71
N PHE A 54 -7.17 6.79 -17.50
CA PHE A 54 -7.41 6.72 -18.94
C PHE A 54 -6.57 7.82 -19.62
N PRO A 55 -5.24 7.64 -19.68
CA PRO A 55 -4.37 8.62 -20.31
C PRO A 55 -4.68 8.72 -21.80
N THR A 56 -5.04 9.92 -22.25
CA THR A 56 -5.30 10.24 -23.67
C THR A 56 -4.13 10.97 -24.34
N ASP A 57 -3.21 11.50 -23.53
CA ASP A 57 -2.09 12.30 -24.01
C ASP A 57 -0.90 11.40 -24.40
N ASN A 58 -0.58 11.36 -25.69
CA ASN A 58 0.70 10.83 -26.18
C ASN A 58 1.82 11.86 -26.01
N ARG A 59 2.08 12.29 -24.78
CA ARG A 59 3.20 13.20 -24.50
C ARG A 59 4.52 12.45 -24.71
N ASN A 60 5.33 12.89 -25.66
CA ASN A 60 6.70 12.39 -25.84
C ASN A 60 7.54 12.80 -24.63
N PHE A 61 7.87 11.85 -23.78
CA PHE A 61 8.68 12.06 -22.59
C PHE A 61 10.19 12.04 -22.91
N ASN A 62 10.63 12.86 -23.85
CA ASN A 62 12.04 12.89 -24.30
C ASN A 62 13.00 13.65 -23.37
N ASN A 63 12.59 13.94 -22.13
CA ASN A 63 13.46 14.63 -21.19
C ASN A 63 14.37 13.63 -20.49
N ILE A 64 15.66 13.72 -20.81
CA ILE A 64 16.76 13.10 -20.08
C ILE A 64 16.64 13.54 -18.62
N LEU A 65 16.46 12.57 -17.73
CA LEU A 65 16.42 12.82 -16.28
C LEU A 65 17.74 13.46 -15.86
N GLN A 66 17.67 14.55 -15.10
CA GLN A 66 18.83 15.02 -14.38
C GLN A 66 19.26 13.90 -13.41
N LYS A 67 20.48 13.38 -13.58
CA LYS A 67 21.08 12.43 -12.66
C LYS A 67 21.46 13.16 -11.37
N GLY A 68 20.46 13.49 -10.55
CA GLY A 68 20.69 13.78 -9.14
C GLY A 68 21.30 12.53 -8.49
N ALA A 69 22.39 12.70 -7.76
CA ALA A 69 23.00 11.61 -7.01
C ALA A 69 22.07 11.23 -5.85
N ILE A 70 21.57 10.00 -5.84
CA ILE A 70 20.79 9.44 -4.74
C ILE A 70 21.72 8.59 -3.88
N LYS A 71 21.77 8.87 -2.57
CA LYS A 71 22.47 8.03 -1.60
C LYS A 71 21.52 6.92 -1.15
N LEU A 72 21.75 5.72 -1.66
CA LEU A 72 20.91 4.56 -1.33
C LEU A 72 21.14 4.07 0.09
N ASN A 73 20.07 3.61 0.74
CA ASN A 73 20.15 2.96 2.05
C ASN A 73 20.50 1.47 1.89
N ASN A 74 19.98 0.84 0.83
CA ASN A 74 20.29 -0.55 0.52
C ASN A 74 21.32 -0.68 -0.62
N ILE A 75 22.55 -1.03 -0.24
CA ILE A 75 23.68 -1.24 -1.15
C ILE A 75 23.41 -2.36 -2.16
N SER A 76 22.53 -3.33 -1.87
CA SER A 76 22.22 -4.40 -2.83
C SER A 76 21.50 -3.89 -4.08
N ILE A 77 20.84 -2.72 -3.99
CA ILE A 77 20.18 -2.07 -5.12
C ILE A 77 21.22 -1.51 -6.10
N GLU A 78 22.36 -1.03 -5.62
CA GLU A 78 23.44 -0.52 -6.50
C GLU A 78 23.95 -1.59 -7.48
N LYS A 79 23.85 -2.86 -7.08
CA LYS A 79 24.27 -4.00 -7.90
C LYS A 79 23.25 -4.38 -8.97
N ASN A 80 22.03 -3.82 -8.92
CA ASN A 80 20.96 -4.09 -9.87
C ASN A 80 20.61 -2.80 -10.65
N PRO A 81 21.08 -2.66 -11.91
CA PRO A 81 20.91 -1.44 -12.67
C PRO A 81 19.44 -1.12 -12.97
N GLU A 82 18.58 -2.13 -13.11
CA GLU A 82 17.15 -1.94 -13.38
C GLU A 82 16.42 -1.34 -12.17
N GLN A 83 16.70 -1.82 -10.97
CA GLN A 83 16.15 -1.27 -9.73
C GLN A 83 16.67 0.15 -9.47
N LEU A 84 17.97 0.37 -9.67
CA LEU A 84 18.59 1.69 -9.53
C LEU A 84 17.96 2.68 -10.50
N GLN A 85 17.79 2.30 -11.77
CA GLN A 85 17.12 3.13 -12.77
C GLN A 85 15.69 3.45 -12.32
N ALA A 86 14.90 2.47 -11.88
CA ALA A 86 13.53 2.71 -11.42
C ALA A 86 13.48 3.74 -10.26
N ILE A 87 14.40 3.64 -9.29
CA ILE A 87 14.47 4.57 -8.16
C ILE A 87 14.84 5.98 -8.62
N LEU A 88 15.85 6.11 -9.49
CA LEU A 88 16.25 7.40 -10.06
C LEU A 88 15.09 8.06 -10.82
N GLN A 89 14.34 7.28 -11.62
CA GLN A 89 13.21 7.79 -12.39
C GLN A 89 12.08 8.32 -11.50
N ILE A 90 11.81 7.63 -10.38
CA ILE A 90 10.74 7.98 -9.45
C ILE A 90 11.15 9.16 -8.56
N CYS A 91 12.38 9.18 -8.04
CA CYS A 91 12.78 10.14 -7.02
C CYS A 91 13.29 11.47 -7.58
N ASN A 92 13.84 11.51 -8.79
CA ASN A 92 14.37 12.74 -9.40
C ASN A 92 13.31 13.54 -10.19
N ASP A 93 12.02 13.34 -9.86
CA ASP A 93 10.91 14.21 -10.27
C ASP A 93 10.66 14.37 -11.78
N GLY A 94 11.10 13.41 -12.59
CA GLY A 94 10.93 13.48 -14.05
C GLY A 94 9.48 13.67 -14.48
N TRP A 95 8.57 12.82 -13.96
CA TRP A 95 7.19 12.72 -14.45
C TRP A 95 6.13 12.51 -13.36
N SER A 96 6.47 12.65 -12.07
CA SER A 96 5.58 12.44 -10.91
C SER A 96 4.25 13.21 -11.00
N ASN A 97 4.27 14.45 -11.53
CA ASN A 97 3.07 15.26 -11.76
C ASN A 97 2.37 15.01 -13.11
N LYS A 98 2.95 14.19 -14.00
CA LYS A 98 2.51 13.99 -15.38
C LYS A 98 1.86 12.62 -15.63
N CYS A 99 2.40 11.54 -15.06
CA CYS A 99 1.90 10.18 -15.28
C CYS A 99 2.21 9.25 -14.10
N PRO A 100 1.46 8.14 -13.91
CA PRO A 100 1.78 7.15 -12.90
C PRO A 100 2.97 6.28 -13.35
N TYR A 101 3.75 5.78 -12.39
CA TYR A 101 4.80 4.80 -12.64
C TYR A 101 4.30 3.38 -12.37
N ILE A 102 4.72 2.44 -13.20
CA ILE A 102 4.42 1.00 -13.03
C ILE A 102 5.75 0.26 -12.93
N ILE A 103 6.02 -0.35 -11.78
CA ILE A 103 7.19 -1.21 -11.58
C ILE A 103 6.79 -2.64 -11.94
N LEU A 104 7.37 -3.17 -13.01
CA LEU A 104 7.15 -4.53 -13.49
C LEU A 104 8.37 -5.39 -13.19
N GLY A 105 8.15 -6.66 -12.83
CA GLY A 105 9.22 -7.61 -12.62
C GLY A 105 8.72 -8.99 -12.22
N PRO A 106 9.42 -10.08 -12.60
CA PRO A 106 9.14 -11.45 -12.14
C PRO A 106 9.07 -11.58 -10.60
N PRO A 107 8.47 -12.64 -10.05
CA PRO A 107 8.53 -12.90 -8.61
C PRO A 107 9.99 -12.97 -8.13
N GLY A 108 10.26 -12.47 -6.92
CA GLY A 108 11.61 -12.48 -6.33
C GLY A 108 12.57 -11.37 -6.78
N THR A 109 12.23 -10.55 -7.79
CA THR A 109 13.10 -9.48 -8.33
C THR A 109 13.18 -8.20 -7.49
N GLY A 110 12.80 -8.26 -6.22
CA GLY A 110 12.99 -7.13 -5.30
C GLY A 110 12.06 -5.93 -5.49
N LYS A 111 10.94 -6.04 -6.23
CA LYS A 111 9.95 -4.95 -6.40
C LYS A 111 9.60 -4.22 -5.10
N THR A 112 9.29 -4.97 -4.03
CA THR A 112 8.99 -4.39 -2.71
C THR A 112 10.19 -3.64 -2.13
N THR A 113 11.40 -4.16 -2.32
CA THR A 113 12.65 -3.49 -1.91
C THR A 113 12.84 -2.18 -2.66
N THR A 114 12.58 -2.16 -3.97
CA THR A 114 12.63 -0.94 -4.80
C THR A 114 11.61 0.10 -4.32
N ILE A 115 10.36 -0.30 -4.07
CA ILE A 115 9.31 0.60 -3.56
C ILE A 115 9.68 1.17 -2.19
N VAL A 116 10.17 0.34 -1.27
CA VAL A 116 10.60 0.78 0.07
C VAL A 116 11.73 1.80 -0.04
N GLU A 117 12.73 1.57 -0.89
CA GLU A 117 13.81 2.54 -1.10
C GLU A 117 13.27 3.87 -1.65
N CYS A 118 12.41 3.85 -2.67
CA CYS A 118 11.78 5.07 -3.18
C CYS A 118 11.06 5.86 -2.08
N ILE A 119 10.27 5.19 -1.24
CA ILE A 119 9.55 5.85 -0.14
C ILE A 119 10.53 6.50 0.83
N VAL A 120 11.61 5.80 1.20
CA VAL A 120 12.63 6.34 2.11
C VAL A 120 13.29 7.57 1.52
N GLN A 121 13.68 7.53 0.24
CA GLN A 121 14.29 8.68 -0.45
C GLN A 121 13.32 9.86 -0.49
N LEU A 122 12.07 9.65 -0.88
CA LEU A 122 11.06 10.72 -0.97
C LEU A 122 10.78 11.37 0.40
N VAL A 123 10.63 10.58 1.48
CA VAL A 123 10.39 11.13 2.83
C VAL A 123 11.63 11.84 3.36
N SER A 124 12.84 11.36 3.04
CA SER A 124 14.09 11.96 3.51
C SER A 124 14.42 13.26 2.78
N ASN A 125 13.95 13.42 1.53
CA ASN A 125 14.18 14.61 0.73
C ASN A 125 13.35 15.84 1.17
N SER A 126 12.20 15.64 1.83
CA SER A 126 11.39 16.74 2.35
C SER A 126 10.45 16.30 3.46
N GLU A 127 10.46 17.03 4.59
CA GLU A 127 9.54 16.82 5.71
C GLU A 127 8.06 17.08 5.35
N ASN A 128 7.81 17.80 4.25
CA ASN A 128 6.46 18.08 3.78
C ASN A 128 5.85 16.90 2.98
N ASN A 129 6.65 15.91 2.61
CA ASN A 129 6.17 14.78 1.81
C ASN A 129 5.30 13.85 2.66
N ARG A 130 4.02 13.74 2.27
CA ARG A 130 3.06 12.82 2.88
C ARG A 130 2.73 11.71 1.91
N ILE A 131 3.12 10.48 2.25
CA ILE A 131 2.97 9.32 1.36
C ILE A 131 1.89 8.39 1.91
N LEU A 132 0.88 8.10 1.08
CA LEU A 132 -0.11 7.05 1.33
C LEU A 132 0.33 5.78 0.62
N VAL A 133 0.49 4.69 1.38
CA VAL A 133 0.78 3.36 0.84
C VAL A 133 -0.42 2.46 1.05
N THR A 134 -0.86 1.79 -0.02
CA THR A 134 -1.98 0.84 0.01
C THR A 134 -1.55 -0.49 -0.60
N ALA A 135 -2.03 -1.61 -0.04
CA ALA A 135 -1.86 -2.93 -0.63
C ALA A 135 -3.16 -3.76 -0.51
N PRO A 136 -3.35 -4.80 -1.33
CA PRO A 136 -4.58 -5.60 -1.32
C PRO A 136 -4.82 -6.39 -0.03
N SER A 137 -3.77 -6.73 0.73
CA SER A 137 -3.87 -7.46 1.99
C SER A 137 -3.21 -6.73 3.15
N ASN A 138 -3.70 -6.98 4.36
CA ASN A 138 -3.07 -6.45 5.57
C ASN A 138 -1.63 -6.94 5.72
N SER A 139 -1.37 -8.22 5.43
CA SER A 139 -0.02 -8.80 5.49
C SER A 139 0.98 -8.10 4.55
N ALA A 140 0.55 -7.69 3.36
CA ALA A 140 1.42 -6.95 2.43
C ALA A 140 1.73 -5.54 2.94
N CYS A 141 0.75 -4.86 3.54
CA CYS A 141 0.99 -3.58 4.22
C CYS A 141 1.93 -3.73 5.42
N ASP A 142 1.80 -4.81 6.18
CA ASP A 142 2.66 -5.09 7.34
C ASP A 142 4.11 -5.32 6.91
N GLU A 143 4.34 -6.09 5.84
CA GLU A 143 5.67 -6.30 5.26
C GLU A 143 6.35 -4.98 4.87
N ILE A 144 5.64 -4.09 4.18
CA ILE A 144 6.17 -2.77 3.81
C ILE A 144 6.45 -1.94 5.06
N THR A 145 5.52 -1.91 6.01
CA THR A 145 5.64 -1.15 7.26
C THR A 145 6.84 -1.60 8.09
N MET A 146 7.05 -2.91 8.23
CA MET A 146 8.18 -3.47 8.96
C MET A 146 9.52 -3.09 8.30
N ARG A 147 9.61 -3.13 6.97
CA ARG A 147 10.81 -2.72 6.25
C ARG A 147 11.10 -1.23 6.41
N LEU A 148 10.08 -0.38 6.26
CA LEU A 148 10.21 1.07 6.45
C LEU A 148 10.65 1.40 7.88
N ARG A 149 10.02 0.79 8.89
CA ARG A 149 10.40 0.99 10.30
C ARG A 149 11.86 0.65 10.54
N LYS A 150 12.38 -0.46 10.01
CA LYS A 150 13.78 -0.87 10.19
C LYS A 150 14.77 0.18 9.65
N ILE A 151 14.41 0.91 8.60
CA ILE A 151 15.28 1.89 7.95
C ILE A 151 15.09 3.27 8.61
N LEU A 152 13.86 3.78 8.66
CA LEU A 152 13.55 5.14 9.11
C LEU A 152 13.80 5.37 10.61
N TYR A 153 13.81 4.31 11.42
CA TYR A 153 13.94 4.42 12.88
C TYR A 153 15.33 4.03 13.38
N LYS A 154 16.27 3.70 12.48
CA LYS A 154 17.64 3.35 12.85
C LYS A 154 18.48 4.63 13.05
N GLY A 155 18.77 4.98 14.30
CA GLY A 155 19.78 5.99 14.63
C GLY A 155 19.37 7.47 14.45
N TYR A 156 18.08 7.80 14.53
CA TYR A 156 17.58 9.20 14.40
C TYR A 156 16.89 9.70 15.68
N ASP A 157 17.14 10.97 16.03
CA ASP A 157 16.47 11.70 17.13
C ASP A 157 15.07 12.23 16.74
N GLN A 158 14.86 12.60 15.47
CA GLN A 158 13.55 12.96 14.92
C GLN A 158 13.09 11.93 13.90
N LYS A 159 11.98 11.26 14.20
CA LYS A 159 11.47 10.12 13.42
C LYS A 159 10.24 10.55 12.61
N PRO A 160 10.17 10.25 11.31
CA PRO A 160 8.96 10.53 10.53
C PRO A 160 7.78 9.73 11.09
N LEU A 161 6.57 10.30 11.03
CA LEU A 161 5.36 9.63 11.49
C LEU A 161 4.99 8.48 10.53
N LEU A 162 5.17 7.24 10.97
CA LEU A 162 4.70 6.05 10.26
C LEU A 162 3.41 5.52 10.91
N LEU A 163 2.28 5.70 10.22
CA LEU A 163 0.96 5.22 10.67
C LEU A 163 0.51 3.99 9.88
N ARG A 164 0.14 2.92 10.59
CA ARG A 164 -0.44 1.70 10.00
C ARG A 164 -1.92 1.59 10.36
N ILE A 165 -2.80 1.72 9.37
CA ILE A 165 -4.26 1.62 9.53
C ILE A 165 -4.72 0.23 9.06
N TYR A 166 -5.26 -0.59 9.96
CA TYR A 166 -5.73 -1.94 9.63
C TYR A 166 -7.15 -1.90 9.04
N SER A 167 -7.38 -2.62 7.94
CA SER A 167 -8.75 -2.84 7.46
C SER A 167 -9.39 -3.95 8.26
N GLN A 168 -10.38 -3.61 9.09
CA GLN A 168 -11.21 -4.57 9.79
C GLN A 168 -12.61 -4.54 9.20
N THR A 169 -13.16 -5.70 8.89
CA THR A 169 -14.53 -5.84 8.38
C THR A 169 -15.45 -6.30 9.49
N TYR A 170 -15.90 -5.35 10.31
CA TYR A 170 -17.07 -5.53 11.17
C TYR A 170 -18.12 -4.50 10.78
N ARG A 171 -19.35 -4.96 10.62
CA ARG A 171 -20.53 -4.18 10.97
C ARG A 171 -21.45 -5.09 11.76
N ASP A 172 -21.85 -4.59 12.93
CA ASP A 172 -23.01 -5.06 13.68
C ASP A 172 -24.30 -4.89 12.85
#